data_AF-A0A069I2A1-F1
#
_entry.id   AF-A0A069I2A1-F1
#
_cell.length_a   1.000
_cell.length_b   1.000
_cell.length_c   1.000
_cell.angle_alpha   90.00
_cell.angle_beta   90.00
_cell.angle_gamma   90.00
#
_symmetry.space_group_name_H-M   'P 1'
#
loop_
_entity.id
_entity.type
_entity.pdbx_description
1 polymer ?
#
loop_
_entity_poly.entity_id
_entity_poly.type
_entity_poly.pdbx_seq_one_letter_code
_entity_poly.pdbx_strand_id
1 'polypeptide(L)'
;MERDTMRQEANYWVDADLSTLAKIRAFDAVPLSERQLEEAIYSPPDVLEAAVVAAPDEKSGEVPYAYIALKAFANSTAEQVLAQSADFIPERAAIPKACYVLPTLPKTAVGKVQKNVLRVDAAERVMRAALERAELSAVAHLRVEDRGASGIVCVVELDALPSQIAEETSQTVRAVLGVFPIQLLILPASARKKSPRN
;
A
#
# COMPACT_ATOMS: atom_id res chain seq x y z
N MET A 1 14.74 -34.18 41.01
CA MET A 1 14.52 -34.96 39.77
C MET A 1 13.08 -34.72 39.39
N GLU A 2 12.84 -33.56 38.79
CA GLU A 2 11.52 -32.95 38.67
C GLU A 2 11.20 -32.79 37.19
N ARG A 3 10.02 -33.29 36.81
CA ARG A 3 9.45 -33.13 35.48
C ARG A 3 8.96 -31.70 35.39
N ASP A 4 9.48 -30.92 34.45
CA ASP A 4 8.89 -29.62 34.13
C ASP A 4 8.63 -29.54 32.62
N THR A 5 7.43 -29.98 32.30
CA THR A 5 6.46 -29.34 31.42
C THR A 5 6.98 -28.61 30.17
N MET A 6 6.82 -29.27 29.03
CA MET A 6 6.68 -28.63 27.71
C MET A 6 5.67 -27.48 27.80
N ARG A 7 6.14 -26.24 27.67
CA ARG A 7 5.29 -25.09 27.35
C ARG A 7 5.21 -24.93 25.84
N GLN A 8 4.06 -25.28 25.28
CA GLN A 8 3.57 -24.71 24.02
C GLN A 8 3.40 -23.20 24.22
N GLU A 9 4.41 -22.41 23.87
CA GLU A 9 4.21 -20.98 23.69
C GLU A 9 3.84 -20.70 22.23
N ALA A 10 2.53 -20.49 22.06
CA ALA A 10 1.92 -19.87 20.92
C ALA A 10 2.36 -18.40 20.84
N ASN A 11 3.03 -18.03 19.75
CA ASN A 11 3.04 -16.73 19.07
C ASN A 11 4.26 -16.72 18.14
N TYR A 12 4.11 -17.32 16.96
CA TYR A 12 5.17 -17.26 15.95
C TYR A 12 5.17 -15.87 15.31
N TRP A 13 6.00 -14.98 15.86
CA TRP A 13 6.65 -13.94 15.08
C TRP A 13 7.78 -14.62 14.31
N VAL A 14 7.65 -14.72 12.99
CA VAL A 14 8.80 -15.07 12.16
C VAL A 14 9.44 -13.76 11.76
N ASP A 15 10.61 -13.51 12.34
CA ASP A 15 11.57 -12.48 11.95
C ASP A 15 11.56 -12.27 10.44
N ALA A 16 11.03 -11.14 9.99
CA ALA A 16 11.71 -10.44 8.92
C ALA A 16 13.01 -9.96 9.57
N ASP A 17 14.10 -10.66 9.25
CA ASP A 17 15.46 -10.31 9.64
C ASP A 17 15.62 -8.78 9.70
N LEU A 18 15.89 -8.27 10.91
CA LEU A 18 16.12 -6.85 11.17
C LEU A 18 17.29 -6.30 10.34
N SER A 19 18.13 -7.16 9.75
CA SER A 19 19.16 -6.77 8.77
C SER A 19 18.57 -6.27 7.44
N THR A 20 17.32 -6.63 7.12
CA THR A 20 16.55 -6.12 5.97
C THR A 20 16.00 -4.71 6.22
N LEU A 21 16.06 -4.19 7.45
CA LEU A 21 15.75 -2.79 7.78
C LEU A 21 16.81 -1.80 7.27
N ALA A 22 17.76 -2.26 6.46
CA ALA A 22 18.64 -1.39 5.70
C ALA A 22 17.83 -0.61 4.64
N LYS A 23 17.26 0.51 5.10
CA LYS A 23 16.68 1.59 4.29
C LYS A 23 15.44 1.17 3.51
N ILE A 24 14.26 1.30 4.13
CA ILE A 24 13.16 1.92 3.39
C ILE A 24 13.71 3.29 3.02
N ARG A 25 14.29 3.39 1.81
CA ARG A 25 14.79 4.63 1.29
C ARG A 25 13.58 5.55 1.23
N ALA A 26 13.59 6.58 2.06
CA ALA A 26 12.81 7.76 1.75
C ALA A 26 13.15 8.12 0.31
N PHE A 27 12.15 8.06 -0.56
CA PHE A 27 12.03 8.81 -1.81
C PHE A 27 13.30 9.58 -2.23
N ASP A 28 14.31 8.87 -2.74
CA ASP A 28 15.56 9.46 -3.26
C ASP A 28 15.55 9.52 -4.82
N ALA A 29 14.46 9.09 -5.47
CA ALA A 29 14.45 8.82 -6.91
C ALA A 29 13.54 9.71 -7.75
N VAL A 30 12.82 10.66 -7.16
CA VAL A 30 12.03 11.64 -7.90
C VAL A 30 12.43 13.05 -7.44
N PRO A 31 12.95 13.91 -8.33
CA PRO A 31 13.49 15.24 -7.98
C PRO A 31 12.40 16.29 -7.69
N LEU A 32 11.16 15.86 -7.36
CA LEU A 32 10.05 16.73 -7.02
C LEU A 32 9.40 16.28 -5.71
N SER A 33 9.09 17.25 -4.84
CA SER A 33 8.34 16.99 -3.62
C SER A 33 6.88 16.65 -3.92
N GLU A 34 6.23 15.91 -3.02
CA GLU A 34 4.77 15.64 -3.09
C GLU A 34 3.97 16.92 -3.29
N ARG A 35 4.36 18.02 -2.62
CA ARG A 35 3.69 19.31 -2.72
C ARG A 35 3.77 19.91 -4.12
N GLN A 36 4.93 19.84 -4.77
CA GLN A 36 5.09 20.35 -6.14
C GLN A 36 4.23 19.54 -7.13
N LEU A 37 4.14 18.22 -6.92
CA LEU A 37 3.26 17.37 -7.71
C LEU A 37 1.78 17.68 -7.45
N GLU A 38 1.40 17.90 -6.20
CA GLU A 38 0.03 18.32 -5.84
C GLU A 38 -0.33 19.65 -6.48
N GLU A 39 0.56 20.64 -6.46
CA GLU A 39 0.38 21.94 -7.11
C GLU A 39 0.20 21.78 -8.63
N ALA A 40 1.00 20.94 -9.28
CA ALA A 40 0.86 20.63 -10.71
C ALA A 40 -0.46 19.92 -11.04
N ILE A 41 -0.92 19.01 -10.17
CA ILE A 41 -2.18 18.27 -10.33
C ILE A 41 -3.40 19.12 -10.00
N TYR A 42 -3.24 20.15 -9.20
CA TYR A 42 -4.28 21.13 -8.89
C TYR A 42 -4.45 22.21 -9.98
N SER A 43 -3.47 22.38 -10.88
CA SER A 43 -3.52 23.37 -11.97
C SER A 43 -4.72 23.23 -12.92
N PRO A 44 -5.13 22.01 -13.35
CA PRO A 44 -6.35 21.82 -14.13
C PRO A 44 -7.61 22.42 -13.46
N PRO A 45 -8.44 23.17 -14.21
CA PRO A 45 -9.54 23.95 -13.64
C PRO A 45 -10.62 23.09 -12.97
N ASP A 46 -10.73 21.82 -13.32
CA ASP A 46 -11.75 20.90 -12.83
C ASP A 46 -11.41 20.27 -11.47
N VAL A 47 -10.15 20.38 -11.03
CA VAL A 47 -9.68 19.76 -9.78
C VAL A 47 -10.05 20.64 -8.60
N LEU A 48 -10.73 20.05 -7.61
CA LEU A 48 -11.09 20.70 -6.35
C LEU A 48 -9.98 20.54 -5.30
N GLU A 49 -9.38 19.35 -5.24
CA GLU A 49 -8.34 19.02 -4.28
C GLU A 49 -7.47 17.89 -4.87
N ALA A 50 -6.17 17.93 -4.59
CA ALA A 50 -5.23 16.92 -5.03
C ALA A 50 -4.34 16.50 -3.85
N ALA A 51 -4.00 15.22 -3.81
CA ALA A 51 -3.00 14.67 -2.90
C ALA A 51 -2.12 13.67 -3.64
N VAL A 52 -0.83 13.71 -3.35
CA VAL A 52 0.15 12.77 -3.90
C VAL A 52 0.81 12.02 -2.76
N VAL A 53 0.94 10.71 -2.94
CA VAL A 53 1.58 9.81 -1.98
C VAL A 53 2.50 8.83 -2.72
N ALA A 54 3.51 8.33 -2.02
CA ALA A 54 4.32 7.22 -2.49
C ALA A 54 3.53 5.91 -2.48
N ALA A 55 3.62 5.14 -3.57
CA ALA A 55 3.11 3.79 -3.70
C ALA A 55 4.27 2.81 -3.94
N PRO A 56 4.22 1.57 -3.40
CA PRO A 56 5.25 0.57 -3.66
C PRO A 56 5.38 0.23 -5.14
N ASP A 57 6.61 0.03 -5.61
CA ASP A 57 6.94 -0.33 -6.99
C ASP A 57 8.09 -1.34 -7.02
N GLU A 58 7.97 -2.35 -7.90
CA GLU A 58 8.94 -3.45 -8.03
C GLU A 58 10.32 -2.99 -8.53
N LYS A 59 10.41 -1.87 -9.27
CA LYS A 59 11.64 -1.42 -9.94
C LYS A 59 12.22 -0.18 -9.31
N SER A 60 11.38 0.82 -9.07
CA SER A 60 11.76 2.12 -8.54
C SER A 60 11.74 2.17 -7.01
N GLY A 61 11.27 1.10 -6.36
CA GLY A 61 10.98 1.06 -4.95
C GLY A 61 9.67 1.78 -4.64
N GLU A 62 9.61 3.08 -4.94
CA GLU A 62 8.39 3.87 -4.78
C GLU A 62 8.13 4.74 -6.00
N VAL A 63 6.84 4.98 -6.29
CA VAL A 63 6.38 5.85 -7.37
C VAL A 63 5.22 6.73 -6.91
N PRO A 64 5.06 7.94 -7.47
CA PRO A 64 3.96 8.82 -7.10
C PRO A 64 2.62 8.24 -7.56
N TYR A 65 1.65 8.17 -6.65
CA TYR A 65 0.23 7.96 -6.92
C TYR A 65 -0.53 9.25 -6.58
N ALA A 66 -1.46 9.64 -7.46
CA ALA A 66 -2.30 10.81 -7.28
C ALA A 66 -3.72 10.42 -6.87
N TYR A 67 -4.30 11.24 -5.99
CA TYR A 67 -5.70 11.19 -5.63
C TYR A 67 -6.28 12.57 -5.82
N ILE A 68 -7.41 12.66 -6.53
CA ILE A 68 -8.07 13.91 -6.83
C ILE A 68 -9.52 13.87 -6.44
N ALA A 69 -10.04 15.01 -6.00
CA ALA A 69 -11.48 15.28 -5.97
C ALA A 69 -11.77 16.35 -7.02
N LEU A 70 -12.87 16.20 -7.75
CA LEU A 70 -13.28 17.14 -8.78
C LEU A 70 -14.25 18.18 -8.22
N LYS A 71 -14.32 19.34 -8.86
CA LYS A 71 -15.33 20.35 -8.56
C LYS A 71 -16.72 19.81 -8.90
N ALA A 72 -17.74 20.36 -8.25
CA ALA A 72 -19.12 19.99 -8.55
C ALA A 72 -19.41 20.17 -10.04
N PHE A 73 -20.08 19.17 -10.64
CA PHE A 73 -20.44 19.11 -12.07
C PHE A 73 -19.28 18.99 -13.08
N ALA A 74 -18.03 18.88 -12.62
CA ALA A 74 -16.91 18.54 -13.50
C ALA A 74 -16.97 17.04 -13.87
N ASN A 75 -16.62 16.72 -15.11
CA ASN A 75 -16.65 15.37 -15.68
C ASN A 75 -15.27 14.91 -16.18
N SER A 76 -14.21 15.61 -15.81
CA SER A 76 -12.84 15.22 -16.18
C SER A 76 -12.49 13.83 -15.64
N THR A 77 -11.82 13.00 -16.43
CA THR A 77 -11.32 11.70 -15.97
C THR A 77 -9.94 11.83 -15.32
N ALA A 78 -9.52 10.80 -14.58
CA ALA A 78 -8.17 10.75 -14.00
C ALA A 78 -7.07 10.90 -15.06
N GLU A 79 -7.26 10.28 -16.22
CA GLU A 79 -6.34 10.32 -17.36
C GLU A 79 -6.28 11.72 -17.97
N GLN A 80 -7.42 12.38 -18.12
CA GLN A 80 -7.48 13.76 -18.63
C GLN A 80 -6.77 14.73 -17.69
N VAL A 81 -6.99 14.60 -16.38
CA VAL A 81 -6.32 15.44 -15.38
C VAL A 81 -4.81 15.18 -15.43
N LEU A 82 -4.35 13.92 -15.40
CA LEU A 82 -2.92 13.62 -15.48
C LEU A 82 -2.28 14.14 -16.78
N ALA A 83 -2.97 14.03 -17.92
CA ALA A 83 -2.46 14.55 -19.18
C ALA A 83 -2.30 16.07 -19.15
N GLN A 84 -3.27 16.80 -18.59
CA GLN A 84 -3.19 18.25 -18.42
C GLN A 84 -2.13 18.65 -17.39
N SER A 85 -1.94 17.84 -16.34
CA SER A 85 -0.93 18.08 -15.30
C SER A 85 0.50 17.83 -15.77
N ALA A 86 0.71 16.95 -16.77
CA ALA A 86 2.03 16.58 -17.26
C ALA A 86 2.85 17.78 -17.76
N ASP A 87 2.20 18.79 -18.35
CA ASP A 87 2.86 20.02 -18.81
C ASP A 87 3.45 20.86 -17.66
N PHE A 88 2.98 20.64 -16.43
CA PHE A 88 3.44 21.31 -15.22
C PHE A 88 4.46 20.49 -14.43
N ILE A 89 4.76 19.25 -14.85
CA ILE A 89 5.69 18.34 -14.20
C ILE A 89 6.94 18.23 -15.08
N PRO A 90 8.03 18.97 -14.78
CA PRO A 90 9.19 19.05 -15.66
C PRO A 90 9.96 17.72 -15.78
N GLU A 91 9.87 16.88 -14.75
CA GLU A 91 10.54 15.59 -14.72
C GLU A 91 9.55 14.47 -15.04
N ARG A 92 9.81 13.73 -16.12
CA ARG A 92 8.91 12.64 -16.56
C ARG A 92 8.81 11.53 -15.52
N ALA A 93 9.90 11.23 -14.81
CA ALA A 93 9.89 10.23 -13.73
C ALA A 93 9.01 10.63 -12.54
N ALA A 94 8.63 11.90 -12.42
CA ALA A 94 7.81 12.43 -11.36
C ALA A 94 6.30 12.42 -11.68
N ILE A 95 5.93 12.14 -12.93
CA ILE A 95 4.52 12.01 -13.33
C ILE A 95 3.90 10.83 -12.57
N PRO A 96 2.76 11.02 -11.87
CA PRO A 96 2.11 9.93 -11.15
C PRO A 96 1.85 8.72 -12.03
N LYS A 97 2.22 7.54 -11.56
CA LYS A 97 2.00 6.27 -12.27
C LYS A 97 0.52 5.89 -12.32
N ALA A 98 -0.26 6.37 -11.35
CA ALA A 98 -1.70 6.22 -11.31
C ALA A 98 -2.35 7.49 -10.72
N CYS A 99 -3.59 7.74 -11.12
CA CYS A 99 -4.45 8.78 -10.55
C CYS A 99 -5.84 8.20 -10.27
N TYR A 100 -6.40 8.52 -9.11
CA TYR A 100 -7.71 8.05 -8.69
C TYR A 100 -8.62 9.23 -8.34
N VAL A 101 -9.81 9.25 -8.95
CA VAL A 101 -10.85 10.21 -8.59
C VAL A 101 -11.62 9.67 -7.39
N LEU A 102 -11.67 10.46 -6.31
CA LEU A 102 -12.48 10.18 -5.13
C LEU A 102 -13.62 11.21 -5.03
N PRO A 103 -14.78 10.84 -4.46
CA PRO A 103 -15.83 11.80 -4.16
C PRO A 103 -15.34 12.97 -3.29
N THR A 104 -14.52 12.63 -2.29
CA THR A 104 -13.81 13.57 -1.42
C THR A 104 -12.52 12.93 -0.94
N LEU A 105 -11.43 13.70 -0.79
CA LEU A 105 -10.23 13.18 -0.14
C LEU A 105 -10.49 12.96 1.37
N PRO A 106 -9.88 11.94 1.99
CA PRO A 106 -10.03 11.69 3.42
C PRO A 106 -9.41 12.85 4.21
N LYS A 107 -10.14 13.39 5.19
CA LYS A 107 -9.72 14.57 5.97
C LYS A 107 -9.68 14.29 7.45
N THR A 108 -8.73 14.91 8.14
CA THR A 108 -8.66 14.99 9.60
C THR A 108 -9.81 15.84 10.15
N ALA A 109 -10.04 15.80 11.46
CA ALA A 109 -11.02 16.66 12.13
C ALA A 109 -10.78 18.17 11.88
N VAL A 110 -9.55 18.55 11.55
CA VAL A 110 -9.16 19.94 11.23
C VAL A 110 -9.10 20.22 9.72
N GLY A 111 -9.65 19.32 8.88
CA GLY A 111 -9.81 19.55 7.44
C GLY A 111 -8.57 19.29 6.58
N LYS A 112 -7.44 18.87 7.16
CA LYS A 112 -6.24 18.49 6.39
C LYS A 112 -6.38 17.09 5.79
N VAL A 113 -5.88 16.88 4.57
CA VAL A 113 -5.85 15.56 3.92
C VAL A 113 -5.08 14.53 4.77
N GLN A 114 -5.67 13.36 4.98
CA GLN A 114 -5.09 12.21 5.68
C GLN A 114 -4.26 11.35 4.71
N LYS A 115 -3.02 11.76 4.44
CA LYS A 115 -2.11 11.04 3.53
C LYS A 115 -1.79 9.61 3.97
N ASN A 116 -1.84 9.31 5.27
CA ASN A 116 -1.67 7.95 5.79
C ASN A 116 -2.74 6.99 5.24
N VAL A 117 -4.00 7.42 5.17
CA VAL A 117 -5.09 6.63 4.59
C VAL A 117 -4.85 6.39 3.10
N LEU A 118 -4.40 7.42 2.37
CA LEU A 118 -4.10 7.32 0.95
C LEU A 118 -2.88 6.43 0.65
N ARG A 119 -1.86 6.41 1.52
CA ARG A 119 -0.73 5.48 1.41
C ARG A 119 -1.14 4.04 1.62
N VAL A 120 -2.02 3.78 2.61
CA VAL A 120 -2.61 2.46 2.80
C VAL A 120 -3.36 2.03 1.54
N ASP A 121 -4.27 2.87 1.01
CA ASP A 121 -5.02 2.56 -0.21
C ASP A 121 -4.09 2.32 -1.41
N ALA A 122 -3.04 3.14 -1.57
CA ALA A 122 -2.06 2.98 -2.64
C ALA A 122 -1.34 1.63 -2.57
N ALA A 123 -0.84 1.26 -1.39
CA ALA A 123 -0.19 -0.02 -1.16
C ALA A 123 -1.17 -1.19 -1.32
N GLU A 124 -2.41 -1.08 -0.83
CA GLU A 124 -3.44 -2.11 -1.02
C GLU A 124 -3.71 -2.38 -2.49
N ARG A 125 -3.84 -1.34 -3.33
CA ARG A 125 -4.05 -1.49 -4.77
C ARG A 125 -2.90 -2.24 -5.43
N VAL A 126 -1.66 -1.89 -5.11
CA VAL A 126 -0.47 -2.53 -5.68
C VAL A 126 -0.40 -4.00 -5.25
N MET A 127 -0.56 -4.29 -3.96
CA MET A 127 -0.49 -5.66 -3.45
C MET A 127 -1.64 -6.53 -3.94
N ARG A 128 -2.86 -5.98 -4.01
CA ARG A 128 -4.02 -6.66 -4.56
C ARG A 128 -3.80 -7.03 -6.03
N ALA A 129 -3.36 -6.08 -6.85
CA ALA A 129 -3.06 -6.35 -8.26
C ALA A 129 -1.94 -7.40 -8.43
N ALA A 130 -0.96 -7.45 -7.51
CA ALA A 130 0.06 -8.49 -7.51
C ALA A 130 -0.51 -9.88 -7.16
N LEU A 131 -1.36 -9.98 -6.14
CA LEU A 131 -2.05 -11.22 -5.77
C LEU A 131 -3.04 -11.70 -6.85
N GLU A 132 -3.71 -10.77 -7.53
CA GLU A 132 -4.63 -11.08 -8.65
C GLU A 132 -3.86 -11.68 -9.83
N ARG A 133 -2.72 -11.08 -10.23
CA ARG A 133 -1.85 -11.63 -11.29
C ARG A 133 -1.31 -13.02 -10.98
N ALA A 134 -1.18 -13.34 -9.70
CA ALA A 134 -0.72 -14.65 -9.22
C ALA A 134 -1.87 -15.63 -8.95
N GLU A 135 -3.12 -15.24 -9.22
CA GLU A 135 -4.33 -16.05 -8.96
C GLU A 135 -4.53 -16.44 -7.48
N LEU A 136 -3.96 -15.67 -6.56
CA LEU A 136 -4.00 -15.93 -5.11
C LEU A 136 -5.16 -15.24 -4.38
N SER A 137 -5.88 -14.34 -5.06
CA SER A 137 -6.89 -13.48 -4.43
C SER A 137 -8.09 -14.24 -3.84
N ALA A 138 -8.29 -15.50 -4.23
CA ALA A 138 -9.34 -16.34 -3.68
C ALA A 138 -9.01 -16.90 -2.28
N VAL A 139 -7.73 -17.02 -1.94
CA VAL A 139 -7.25 -17.70 -0.72
C VAL A 139 -6.35 -16.83 0.15
N ALA A 140 -5.95 -15.66 -0.32
CA ALA A 140 -5.07 -14.72 0.37
C ALA A 140 -5.80 -13.40 0.64
N HIS A 141 -6.13 -13.14 1.91
CA HIS A 141 -6.81 -11.93 2.35
C HIS A 141 -5.79 -10.88 2.76
N LEU A 142 -5.86 -9.72 2.09
CA LEU A 142 -4.92 -8.62 2.28
C LEU A 142 -5.43 -7.60 3.31
N ARG A 143 -4.53 -7.19 4.21
CA ARG A 143 -4.63 -5.97 5.03
C ARG A 143 -3.35 -5.18 4.92
N VAL A 144 -3.46 -3.86 4.85
CA VAL A 144 -2.28 -2.98 4.87
C VAL A 144 -2.40 -1.97 6.00
N GLU A 145 -1.26 -1.68 6.64
CA GLU A 145 -1.17 -0.71 7.71
C GLU A 145 0.01 0.24 7.47
N ASP A 146 -0.25 1.54 7.61
CA ASP A 146 0.80 2.56 7.66
C ASP A 146 1.28 2.73 9.12
N ARG A 147 2.54 2.36 9.37
CA ARG A 147 3.20 2.47 10.68
C ARG A 147 4.07 3.73 10.80
N GLY A 148 3.85 4.72 9.94
CA GLY A 148 4.57 5.99 9.95
C GLY A 148 6.05 5.78 9.59
N ALA A 149 6.95 6.13 10.51
CA ALA A 149 8.39 6.01 10.28
C ALA A 149 8.86 4.55 10.04
N SER A 150 8.10 3.56 10.50
CA SER A 150 8.38 2.15 10.23
C SER A 150 7.91 1.69 8.84
N GLY A 151 7.25 2.55 8.08
CA GLY A 151 6.78 2.26 6.72
C GLY A 151 5.48 1.47 6.67
N ILE A 152 5.24 0.86 5.50
CA ILE A 152 4.03 0.07 5.22
C ILE A 152 4.23 -1.39 5.62
N VAL A 153 3.25 -1.93 6.35
CA VAL A 153 3.14 -3.35 6.67
C VAL A 153 1.99 -3.95 5.88
N CYS A 154 2.28 -4.97 5.10
CA CYS A 154 1.32 -5.79 4.38
C CYS A 154 1.15 -7.11 5.13
N VAL A 155 -0.09 -7.38 5.56
CA VAL A 155 -0.48 -8.61 6.22
C VAL A 155 -1.34 -9.41 5.24
N VAL A 156 -0.92 -10.65 4.99
CA VAL A 156 -1.65 -11.61 4.17
C VAL A 156 -2.12 -12.76 5.06
N GLU A 157 -3.43 -12.88 5.22
CA GLU A 157 -4.06 -13.99 5.92
C GLU A 157 -4.49 -15.05 4.90
N LEU A 158 -3.97 -16.26 5.03
CA LEU A 158 -4.39 -17.37 4.17
C LEU A 158 -5.65 -18.04 4.69
N ASP A 159 -6.49 -18.54 3.79
CA ASP A 159 -7.60 -19.43 4.13
C ASP A 159 -7.13 -20.74 4.77
N ALA A 160 -8.07 -21.47 5.37
CA ALA A 160 -7.81 -22.77 5.98
C ALA A 160 -7.49 -23.80 4.89
N LEU A 161 -6.21 -23.93 4.57
CA LEU A 161 -5.67 -24.83 3.55
C LEU A 161 -4.94 -26.02 4.18
N PRO A 162 -4.89 -27.19 3.52
CA PRO A 162 -3.99 -28.28 3.91
C PRO A 162 -2.53 -27.81 4.01
N SER A 163 -1.76 -28.35 4.95
CA SER A 163 -0.42 -27.84 5.29
C SER A 163 0.53 -27.70 4.09
N GLN A 164 0.52 -28.67 3.17
CA GLN A 164 1.36 -28.60 1.97
C GLN A 164 0.94 -27.44 1.05
N ILE A 165 -0.36 -27.29 0.80
CA ILE A 165 -0.90 -26.22 -0.04
C ILE A 165 -0.68 -24.86 0.62
N ALA A 166 -0.84 -24.77 1.95
CA ALA A 166 -0.58 -23.54 2.70
C ALA A 166 0.88 -23.11 2.61
N GLU A 167 1.83 -24.05 2.65
CA GLU A 167 3.26 -23.78 2.50
C GLU A 167 3.59 -23.31 1.07
N GLU A 168 3.11 -24.04 0.05
CA GLU A 168 3.28 -23.66 -1.36
C GLU A 168 2.69 -22.25 -1.63
N THR A 169 1.47 -22.00 -1.14
CA THR A 169 0.81 -20.69 -1.24
C THR A 169 1.62 -19.60 -0.55
N SER A 170 2.13 -19.87 0.66
CA SER A 170 2.96 -18.90 1.40
C SER A 170 4.25 -18.57 0.65
N GLN A 171 4.88 -19.55 0.02
CA GLN A 171 6.07 -19.35 -0.80
C GLN A 171 5.74 -18.50 -2.04
N THR A 172 4.62 -18.75 -2.71
CA THR A 172 4.17 -17.92 -3.85
C THR A 172 3.87 -16.49 -3.40
N VAL A 173 3.17 -16.28 -2.29
CA VAL A 173 2.92 -14.93 -1.73
C VAL A 173 4.23 -14.20 -1.46
N ARG A 174 5.23 -14.87 -0.85
CA ARG A 174 6.55 -14.26 -0.62
C ARG A 174 7.25 -13.89 -1.93
N ALA A 175 7.20 -14.76 -2.94
CA ALA A 175 7.81 -14.49 -4.24
C ALA A 175 7.16 -13.29 -4.95
N VAL A 176 5.84 -13.14 -4.82
CA VAL A 176 5.07 -12.11 -5.51
C VAL A 176 5.09 -10.76 -4.78
N LEU A 177 4.99 -10.75 -3.45
CA LEU A 177 4.91 -9.51 -2.67
C LEU A 177 6.26 -9.09 -2.07
N GLY A 178 7.20 -10.02 -1.91
CA GLY A 178 8.54 -9.72 -1.35
C GLY A 178 9.45 -8.91 -2.27
N VAL A 179 9.04 -8.66 -3.52
CA VAL A 179 9.77 -7.79 -4.46
C VAL A 179 9.51 -6.30 -4.24
N PHE A 180 8.46 -5.95 -3.48
CA PHE A 180 8.13 -4.57 -3.16
C PHE A 180 8.85 -4.14 -1.87
N PRO A 181 9.19 -2.85 -1.69
CA PRO A 181 9.86 -2.37 -0.48
C PRO A 181 8.86 -2.17 0.67
N ILE A 182 8.27 -3.26 1.14
CA ILE A 182 7.30 -3.29 2.23
C ILE A 182 7.67 -4.36 3.24
N GLN A 183 7.15 -4.23 4.46
CA GLN A 183 7.18 -5.32 5.42
C GLN A 183 6.05 -6.30 5.10
N LEU A 184 6.36 -7.57 4.91
CA LEU A 184 5.37 -8.61 4.60
C LEU A 184 5.23 -9.58 5.77
N LEU A 185 4.01 -9.74 6.25
CA LEU A 185 3.63 -10.73 7.26
C LEU A 185 2.60 -11.69 6.65
N ILE A 186 2.87 -12.99 6.72
CA ILE A 186 1.94 -14.03 6.25
C ILE A 186 1.43 -14.80 7.47
N LEU A 187 0.12 -14.80 7.65
CA LEU A 187 -0.55 -15.44 8.77
C LEU A 187 -1.32 -16.67 8.29
N PRO A 188 -1.23 -17.80 9.02
CA PRO A 188 -2.10 -18.94 8.75
C PRO A 188 -3.55 -18.62 9.16
N ALA A 189 -4.51 -19.36 8.58
CA ALA A 189 -5.95 -19.21 8.82
C ALA A 189 -6.40 -19.23 10.28
N SER A 190 -5.57 -19.73 11.20
CA SER A 190 -5.90 -19.84 12.62
C SER A 190 -5.98 -18.49 13.36
N ALA A 191 -5.74 -17.35 12.69
CA ALA A 191 -5.75 -16.03 13.30
C ALA A 191 -7.11 -15.30 13.29
N ARG A 192 -8.21 -15.88 12.79
CA ARG A 192 -9.56 -15.32 12.99
C ARG A 192 -10.03 -15.52 14.45
N LYS A 193 -9.46 -14.75 15.39
CA LYS A 193 -10.21 -14.43 16.62
C LYS A 193 -11.40 -13.57 16.20
N LYS A 194 -12.62 -14.08 16.45
CA LYS A 194 -13.87 -13.33 16.33
C LYS A 194 -13.69 -11.92 16.91
N SER A 195 -13.72 -10.90 16.06
CA SER A 195 -14.00 -9.54 16.54
C SER A 195 -15.37 -9.59 17.21
N PRO A 196 -15.51 -9.19 18.49
CA PRO A 196 -16.84 -9.11 19.08
C PRO A 196 -17.58 -7.99 18.35
N ARG A 197 -18.60 -8.35 17.59
CA ARG A 197 -19.67 -7.40 17.25
C ARG A 197 -20.31 -7.01 18.59
N ASN A 198 -20.05 -5.80 19.04
CA ASN A 198 -20.96 -5.05 19.90
C ASN A 198 -21.64 -3.99 19.03
#